data_AF-A0A1W9WIZ7-F1
#
_entry.id   AF-A0A1W9WIZ7-F1
#
_cell.length_a   1.000
_cell.length_b   1.000
_cell.length_c   1.000
_cell.angle_alpha   90.00
_cell.angle_beta   90.00
_cell.angle_gamma   90.00
#
_symmetry.space_group_name_H-M   'P 1'
#
loop_
_entity.id
_entity.type
_entity.pdbx_description
1 polymer ?
#
loop_
_entity_poly.entity_id
_entity_poly.type
_entity_poly.pdbx_seq_one_letter_code
_entity_poly.pdbx_strand_id
1 'polypeptide(L)'
;MKAIYQNPTNDERKLASLAHGSILVTFIISVFSSGLATLLPLLIPMYIGWSHKDRSKYVTFHAWQAATFQVSVMIFMLVLGTVLGIAWGVTTLLMPVLIGFLLLPVAIVLSVVIGITLFFTPLSGLAYGLIAAWEVYHHDNFRYRLIANWVENRL
;
A
#
# COMPACT_ATOMS: atom_id res chain seq x y z
N MET A 1 22.39 -1.63 -0.24
CA MET A 1 21.81 -2.98 -0.39
C MET A 1 22.93 -3.97 -0.02
N LYS A 2 22.67 -5.02 0.76
CA LYS A 2 23.69 -6.07 1.02
C LYS A 2 24.27 -6.63 -0.29
N ALA A 3 25.52 -7.08 -0.27
CA ALA A 3 26.22 -7.61 -1.45
C ALA A 3 25.49 -8.78 -2.14
N ILE A 4 24.68 -9.55 -1.38
CA ILE A 4 23.86 -10.66 -1.88
C ILE A 4 22.72 -10.25 -2.83
N TYR A 5 22.51 -8.96 -3.03
CA TYR A 5 21.49 -8.42 -3.93
C TYR A 5 22.09 -7.81 -5.20
N GLN A 6 23.40 -7.88 -5.40
CA GLN A 6 24.07 -7.22 -6.52
C GLN A 6 24.11 -8.11 -7.77
N ASN A 7 24.07 -7.45 -8.94
CA ASN A 7 24.08 -8.06 -10.27
C ASN A 7 22.89 -8.99 -10.59
N PRO A 8 21.64 -8.53 -10.42
CA PRO A 8 20.48 -9.32 -10.82
C PRO A 8 20.48 -9.57 -12.33
N THR A 9 19.99 -10.74 -12.71
CA THR A 9 19.69 -11.06 -14.10
C THR A 9 18.55 -10.20 -14.63
N ASN A 10 18.42 -10.11 -15.96
CA ASN A 10 17.30 -9.40 -16.59
C ASN A 10 15.93 -9.94 -16.16
N ASP A 11 15.82 -11.25 -15.93
CA ASP A 11 14.55 -11.86 -15.54
C ASP A 11 14.21 -11.58 -14.07
N GLU A 12 15.22 -11.54 -13.19
CA GLU A 12 15.04 -11.10 -11.81
C GLU A 12 14.62 -9.64 -11.72
N ARG A 13 15.21 -8.74 -12.53
CA ARG A 13 14.77 -7.34 -12.64
C ARG A 13 13.32 -7.23 -13.09
N LYS A 14 12.92 -7.98 -14.13
CA LYS A 14 11.53 -7.99 -14.61
C LYS A 14 10.57 -8.46 -13.53
N LEU A 15 10.88 -9.57 -12.86
CA LEU A 15 10.03 -10.11 -11.78
C LEU A 15 9.92 -9.16 -10.60
N ALA A 16 11.04 -8.57 -10.17
CA ALA A 16 11.05 -7.58 -9.10
C ALA A 16 10.25 -6.31 -9.49
N SER A 17 10.42 -5.82 -10.72
CA SER A 17 9.65 -4.69 -11.26
C SER A 17 8.16 -4.99 -11.31
N LEU A 18 7.77 -6.20 -11.77
CA LEU A 18 6.37 -6.66 -11.76
C LEU A 18 5.79 -6.72 -10.36
N ALA A 19 6.57 -7.12 -9.35
CA ALA A 19 6.11 -7.13 -7.97
C ALA A 19 5.74 -5.71 -7.49
N HIS A 20 6.53 -4.69 -7.81
CA HIS A 20 6.16 -3.30 -7.53
C HIS A 20 4.99 -2.82 -8.40
N GLY A 21 5.01 -3.14 -9.70
CA GLY A 21 3.99 -2.76 -10.69
C GLY A 21 2.60 -3.34 -10.40
N SER A 22 2.50 -4.41 -9.61
CA SER A 22 1.23 -4.95 -9.11
C SER A 22 0.38 -3.94 -8.32
N ILE A 23 0.96 -2.82 -7.88
CA ILE A 23 0.22 -1.68 -7.32
C ILE A 23 -0.83 -1.14 -8.30
N LEU A 24 -0.60 -1.20 -9.62
CA LEU A 24 -1.57 -0.76 -10.62
C LEU A 24 -2.81 -1.67 -10.62
N VAL A 25 -2.60 -2.98 -10.55
CA VAL A 25 -3.69 -3.96 -10.41
C VAL A 25 -4.43 -3.72 -9.10
N THR A 26 -3.68 -3.45 -8.02
CA THR A 26 -4.25 -3.11 -6.70
C THR A 26 -5.13 -1.88 -6.80
N PHE A 27 -4.66 -0.80 -7.41
CA PHE A 27 -5.39 0.44 -7.59
C PHE A 27 -6.68 0.22 -8.39
N ILE A 28 -6.59 -0.42 -9.56
CA ILE A 28 -7.75 -0.68 -10.43
C ILE A 28 -8.79 -1.50 -9.68
N ILE A 29 -8.41 -2.65 -9.11
CA ILE A 29 -9.35 -3.51 -8.40
C ILE A 29 -9.95 -2.81 -7.18
N SER A 30 -9.15 -2.02 -6.44
CA SER A 30 -9.65 -1.26 -5.28
C SER A 30 -10.69 -0.22 -5.69
N VAL A 31 -10.45 0.54 -6.76
CA VAL A 31 -11.38 1.57 -7.24
C VAL A 31 -12.70 0.95 -7.68
N PHE A 32 -12.66 -0.09 -8.52
CA PHE A 32 -13.88 -0.70 -9.07
C PHE A 32 -14.64 -1.60 -8.08
N SER A 33 -14.02 -1.98 -6.96
CA SER A 33 -14.67 -2.75 -5.89
C SER A 33 -15.04 -1.91 -4.66
N SER A 34 -14.87 -0.59 -4.72
CA SER A 34 -14.99 0.28 -3.54
C SER A 34 -14.15 -0.20 -2.35
N GLY A 35 -12.97 -0.76 -2.64
CA GLY A 35 -12.03 -1.30 -1.68
C GLY A 35 -12.28 -2.74 -1.24
N LEU A 36 -13.43 -3.36 -1.56
CA LEU A 36 -13.79 -4.69 -1.07
C LEU A 36 -12.87 -5.81 -1.57
N ALA A 37 -12.31 -5.67 -2.78
CA ALA A 37 -11.43 -6.68 -3.39
C ALA A 37 -9.94 -6.33 -3.30
N THR A 38 -9.56 -5.29 -2.53
CA THR A 38 -8.17 -4.80 -2.39
C THR A 38 -7.19 -5.88 -1.96
N LEU A 39 -7.65 -6.87 -1.18
CA LEU A 39 -6.82 -7.96 -0.67
C LEU A 39 -6.32 -8.91 -1.77
N LEU A 40 -7.07 -9.08 -2.87
CA LEU A 40 -6.73 -10.05 -3.91
C LEU A 40 -5.43 -9.67 -4.67
N PRO A 41 -5.28 -8.43 -5.18
CA PRO A 41 -4.03 -7.95 -5.79
C PRO A 41 -2.79 -8.06 -4.91
N LEU A 42 -2.91 -7.89 -3.58
CA LEU A 42 -1.79 -7.98 -2.65
C LEU A 42 -1.11 -9.35 -2.66
N LEU A 43 -1.84 -10.38 -3.09
CA LEU A 43 -1.31 -11.73 -3.22
C LEU A 43 -0.25 -11.82 -4.32
N ILE A 44 -0.24 -10.92 -5.31
CA ILE A 44 0.72 -10.93 -6.42
C ILE A 44 2.17 -10.77 -5.91
N PRO A 45 2.55 -9.66 -5.24
CA PRO A 45 3.92 -9.51 -4.74
C PRO A 45 4.26 -10.56 -3.67
N MET A 46 3.30 -10.99 -2.84
CA MET A 46 3.53 -12.04 -1.86
C MET A 46 3.85 -13.39 -2.51
N TYR A 47 3.09 -13.76 -3.55
CA TYR A 47 3.31 -14.97 -4.33
C TYR A 47 4.68 -14.95 -5.02
N ILE A 48 5.07 -13.83 -5.64
CA ILE A 48 6.40 -13.66 -6.24
C ILE A 48 7.49 -13.86 -5.17
N GLY A 49 7.32 -13.23 -4.00
CA GLY A 49 8.28 -13.32 -2.89
C GLY A 49 8.46 -14.74 -2.36
N TRP A 50 7.37 -15.46 -2.13
CA TRP A 50 7.40 -16.85 -1.66
C TRP A 50 7.93 -17.84 -2.70
N SER A 51 7.53 -17.71 -3.97
CA SER A 51 7.96 -18.61 -5.04
C SER A 51 9.45 -18.50 -5.36
N HIS A 52 10.08 -17.37 -5.02
CA HIS A 52 11.50 -17.09 -5.29
C HIS A 52 12.38 -17.08 -4.05
N LYS A 53 11.84 -17.36 -2.84
CA LYS A 53 12.56 -17.23 -1.55
C LYS A 53 13.89 -18.00 -1.49
N ASP A 54 13.96 -19.15 -2.16
CA ASP A 54 15.12 -20.04 -2.18
C ASP A 54 15.95 -19.90 -3.48
N ARG A 55 15.48 -19.08 -4.44
CA ARG A 55 16.06 -18.96 -5.79
C ARG A 55 16.76 -17.62 -6.00
N SER A 56 16.18 -16.53 -5.50
CA SER A 56 16.70 -15.18 -5.71
C SER A 56 16.43 -14.28 -4.51
N LYS A 57 17.50 -13.92 -3.79
CA LYS A 57 17.41 -12.95 -2.70
C LYS A 57 16.97 -11.57 -3.21
N TYR A 58 17.38 -11.18 -4.41
CA TYR A 58 16.98 -9.92 -5.05
C TYR A 58 15.47 -9.84 -5.28
N VAL A 59 14.90 -10.84 -5.98
CA VAL A 59 13.45 -10.88 -6.26
C VAL A 59 12.66 -10.94 -4.97
N THR A 60 13.07 -11.79 -4.04
CA THR A 60 12.39 -11.92 -2.74
C THR A 60 12.40 -10.62 -1.95
N PHE A 61 13.53 -9.90 -1.91
CA PHE A 61 13.60 -8.60 -1.25
C PHE A 61 12.61 -7.59 -1.84
N HIS A 62 12.64 -7.38 -3.16
CA HIS A 62 11.75 -6.42 -3.82
C HIS A 62 10.28 -6.81 -3.71
N ALA A 63 9.96 -8.10 -3.83
CA ALA A 63 8.62 -8.61 -3.70
C ALA A 63 8.05 -8.38 -2.29
N TRP A 64 8.83 -8.66 -1.23
CA TRP A 64 8.42 -8.35 0.13
C TRP A 64 8.38 -6.85 0.42
N GLN A 65 9.26 -6.06 -0.19
CA GLN A 65 9.23 -4.59 -0.10
C GLN A 65 7.93 -4.04 -0.70
N ALA A 66 7.55 -4.50 -1.88
CA ALA A 66 6.31 -4.14 -2.56
C ALA A 66 5.08 -4.58 -1.76
N ALA A 67 5.04 -5.84 -1.31
CA ALA A 67 3.94 -6.36 -0.48
C ALA A 67 3.78 -5.54 0.81
N THR A 68 4.87 -5.27 1.52
CA THR A 68 4.84 -4.49 2.77
C THR A 68 4.36 -3.06 2.53
N PHE A 69 4.79 -2.43 1.43
CA PHE A 69 4.31 -1.10 1.06
C PHE A 69 2.80 -1.08 0.78
N GLN A 70 2.32 -1.99 -0.05
CA GLN A 70 0.89 -2.04 -0.39
C GLN A 70 0.02 -2.37 0.84
N VAL A 71 0.46 -3.30 1.70
CA VAL A 71 -0.21 -3.59 2.98
C VAL A 71 -0.22 -2.37 3.90
N SER A 72 0.89 -1.62 3.98
CA SER A 72 0.96 -0.42 4.82
C SER A 72 -0.02 0.65 4.36
N VAL A 73 -0.10 0.89 3.03
CA VAL A 73 -1.08 1.81 2.44
C VAL A 73 -2.50 1.33 2.74
N MET A 74 -2.79 0.04 2.56
CA MET A 74 -4.11 -0.51 2.85
C MET A 74 -4.51 -0.34 4.32
N ILE A 75 -3.61 -0.67 5.26
CA ILE A 75 -3.88 -0.52 6.71
C ILE A 75 -4.15 0.94 7.05
N PHE A 76 -3.35 1.86 6.51
CA PHE A 76 -3.55 3.29 6.73
C PHE A 76 -4.94 3.75 6.25
N MET A 77 -5.35 3.32 5.05
CA MET A 77 -6.67 3.63 4.49
C MET A 77 -7.80 3.05 5.33
N LEU A 78 -7.66 1.80 5.76
CA LEU A 78 -8.65 1.11 6.59
C LEU A 78 -8.84 1.85 7.91
N VAL A 79 -7.76 2.20 8.60
CA VAL A 79 -7.81 2.95 9.87
C VAL A 79 -8.52 4.28 9.70
N LEU A 80 -8.16 5.07 8.68
CA LEU A 80 -8.81 6.35 8.41
C LEU A 80 -10.30 6.21 8.08
N GLY A 81 -10.66 5.22 7.25
CA GLY A 81 -12.06 4.92 6.92
C GLY A 81 -12.86 4.49 8.15
N THR A 82 -12.27 3.67 9.03
CA THR A 82 -12.90 3.25 10.29
C THR A 82 -13.10 4.43 11.24
N VAL A 83 -12.10 5.30 11.41
CA VAL A 83 -12.23 6.52 12.24
C VAL A 83 -13.37 7.39 11.73
N LEU A 84 -13.45 7.62 10.42
CA LEU A 84 -14.52 8.41 9.82
C LEU A 84 -15.90 7.75 10.01
N GLY A 85 -15.98 6.43 9.80
CA GLY A 85 -17.21 5.67 10.03
C GLY A 85 -17.70 5.73 11.48
N ILE A 86 -16.79 5.61 12.45
CA ILE A 86 -17.11 5.76 13.88
C ILE A 86 -17.57 7.19 14.19
N ALA A 87 -16.87 8.21 13.69
CA ALA A 87 -17.24 9.60 13.91
C ALA A 87 -18.66 9.90 13.44
N TRP A 88 -19.02 9.43 12.24
CA TRP A 88 -20.38 9.56 11.72
C TRP A 88 -21.38 8.70 12.49
N GLY A 89 -21.04 7.45 12.82
CA GLY A 89 -21.91 6.56 13.58
C GLY A 89 -22.28 7.11 14.96
N VAL A 90 -21.30 7.66 15.69
CA VAL A 90 -21.54 8.32 16.99
C VAL A 90 -22.36 9.60 16.81
N THR A 91 -22.02 10.42 15.82
CA THR A 91 -22.71 11.68 15.54
C THR A 91 -24.19 11.43 15.24
N THR A 92 -24.51 10.47 14.37
CA THR A 92 -25.90 10.16 14.01
C THR A 92 -26.66 9.48 15.15
N LEU A 93 -26.01 8.59 15.90
CA LEU A 93 -26.61 7.92 17.07
C LEU A 93 -27.03 8.93 18.14
N LEU A 94 -26.25 9.99 18.36
CA LEU A 94 -26.51 11.01 19.38
C LEU A 94 -27.41 12.16 18.92
N MET A 95 -27.86 12.17 17.66
CA MET A 95 -28.78 13.20 17.15
C MET A 95 -30.08 13.35 17.96
N PRO A 96 -30.76 12.26 18.39
CA PRO A 96 -32.03 12.38 19.12
C PRO A 96 -31.93 13.13 20.46
N VAL A 97 -30.74 13.18 21.06
CA VAL A 97 -30.48 13.85 22.34
C VAL A 97 -29.78 15.21 22.17
N LEU A 98 -29.89 15.82 20.98
CA LEU A 98 -29.27 17.09 20.57
C LEU A 98 -27.72 17.10 20.52
N ILE A 99 -27.05 16.20 21.23
CA ILE A 99 -25.58 16.07 21.24
C ILE A 99 -25.04 15.82 19.83
N GLY A 100 -25.72 15.02 19.02
CA GLY A 100 -25.30 14.77 17.63
C GLY A 100 -25.21 16.04 16.79
N PHE A 101 -26.10 17.02 16.99
CA PHE A 101 -26.03 18.30 16.26
C PHE A 101 -24.81 19.12 16.67
N LEU A 102 -24.36 19.02 17.93
CA LEU A 102 -23.12 19.64 18.40
C LEU A 102 -21.88 18.95 17.83
N LEU A 103 -21.95 17.63 17.58
CA LEU A 103 -20.86 16.86 16.96
C LEU A 103 -20.81 16.99 15.43
N LEU A 104 -21.91 17.40 14.79
CA LEU A 104 -22.01 17.50 13.33
C LEU A 104 -20.92 18.37 12.69
N PRO A 105 -20.56 19.57 13.19
CA PRO A 105 -19.47 20.36 12.63
C PRO A 105 -18.13 19.62 12.70
N VAL A 106 -17.88 18.89 13.79
CA VAL A 106 -16.66 18.08 13.96
C VAL A 106 -16.63 16.95 12.95
N ALA A 107 -17.74 16.22 12.77
CA ALA A 107 -17.85 15.15 11.78
C ALA A 107 -17.63 15.66 10.35
N ILE A 108 -18.12 16.86 10.02
CA ILE A 108 -17.92 17.49 8.71
C ILE A 108 -16.45 17.86 8.49
N VAL A 109 -15.78 18.49 9.47
CA VAL A 109 -14.35 18.83 9.34
C VAL A 109 -13.51 17.56 9.20
N LEU A 110 -13.81 16.52 9.99
CA LEU A 110 -13.16 15.22 9.85
C LEU A 110 -13.38 14.61 8.46
N SER A 111 -14.59 14.68 7.90
CA SER A 111 -14.86 14.23 6.53
C SER A 111 -14.00 14.94 5.50
N VAL A 112 -13.80 16.24 5.62
CA VAL A 112 -12.99 17.01 4.66
C VAL A 112 -11.53 16.57 4.75
N VAL A 113 -10.95 16.57 5.95
CA VAL A 113 -9.52 16.23 6.15
C VAL A 113 -9.24 14.78 5.78
N ILE A 114 -10.04 13.85 6.30
CA ILE A 114 -9.87 12.42 6.01
C ILE A 114 -10.21 12.13 4.55
N GLY A 115 -11.26 12.74 3.99
CA GLY A 115 -11.65 12.56 2.59
C GLY A 115 -10.55 12.97 1.61
N ILE A 116 -9.92 14.14 1.83
CA ILE A 116 -8.75 14.58 1.05
C ILE A 116 -7.61 13.55 1.19
N THR A 117 -7.33 13.11 2.41
CA THR A 117 -6.26 12.13 2.66
C THR A 117 -6.53 10.80 1.95
N LEU A 118 -7.75 10.27 2.04
CA LEU A 118 -8.20 9.04 1.37
C LEU A 118 -8.18 9.19 -0.15
N PHE A 119 -8.38 10.39 -0.68
CA PHE A 119 -8.33 10.65 -2.12
C PHE A 119 -6.90 10.68 -2.67
N PHE A 120 -5.97 11.33 -1.97
CA PHE A 120 -4.59 11.50 -2.46
C PHE A 120 -3.65 10.35 -2.13
N THR A 121 -3.90 9.61 -1.04
CA THR A 121 -3.07 8.45 -0.65
C THR A 121 -2.98 7.34 -1.71
N PRO A 122 -4.06 6.90 -2.39
CA PRO A 122 -3.97 5.83 -3.38
C PRO A 122 -3.28 6.31 -4.66
N LEU A 123 -3.43 7.58 -5.03
CA LEU A 123 -2.72 8.21 -6.16
C LEU A 123 -1.22 8.31 -5.87
N SER A 124 -0.86 8.75 -4.66
CA SER A 124 0.53 8.83 -4.21
C SER A 124 1.17 7.43 -4.11
N GLY A 125 0.41 6.46 -3.59
CA GLY A 125 0.81 5.06 -3.51
C GLY A 125 1.06 4.44 -4.89
N LEU A 126 0.13 4.67 -5.83
CA LEU A 126 0.26 4.25 -7.22
C LEU A 126 1.50 4.86 -7.87
N ALA A 127 1.67 6.19 -7.79
CA ALA A 127 2.81 6.88 -8.37
C ALA A 127 4.12 6.35 -7.81
N TYR A 128 4.23 6.22 -6.48
CA TYR A 128 5.47 5.77 -5.85
C TYR A 128 5.78 4.30 -6.17
N GLY A 129 4.77 3.43 -6.22
CA GLY A 129 4.96 2.04 -6.61
C GLY A 129 5.32 1.86 -8.10
N LEU A 130 4.82 2.70 -8.99
CA LEU A 130 5.22 2.71 -10.40
C LEU A 130 6.63 3.27 -10.60
N ILE A 131 7.01 4.31 -9.86
CA ILE A 131 8.40 4.79 -9.82
C ILE A 131 9.32 3.68 -9.35
N ALA A 132 8.94 2.96 -8.29
CA ALA A 132 9.69 1.80 -7.82
C ALA A 132 9.82 0.71 -8.90
N ALA A 133 8.73 0.39 -9.61
CA ALA A 133 8.76 -0.59 -10.68
C ALA A 133 9.69 -0.16 -11.83
N TRP A 134 9.66 1.12 -12.20
CA TRP A 134 10.51 1.68 -13.24
C TRP A 134 11.98 1.71 -12.82
N GLU A 135 12.27 2.14 -11.58
CA GLU A 135 13.63 2.15 -11.04
C GLU A 135 14.17 0.74 -10.96
N VAL A 136 13.45 -0.24 -10.39
CA VAL A 136 13.92 -1.64 -10.32
C VAL A 136 14.21 -2.26 -11.70
N TYR A 137 13.49 -1.82 -12.73
CA TYR A 137 13.70 -2.31 -14.10
C TYR A 137 14.98 -1.77 -14.73
N HIS A 138 15.31 -0.50 -14.49
CA HIS A 138 16.46 0.19 -15.10
C HIS A 138 17.69 0.28 -14.18
N HIS A 139 17.47 0.14 -12.87
CA HIS A 139 18.42 0.40 -11.80
C HIS A 139 18.27 -0.68 -10.71
N ASP A 140 19.36 -1.37 -10.40
CA ASP A 140 19.33 -2.53 -9.50
C ASP A 140 19.13 -2.20 -8.00
N ASN A 141 18.83 -0.95 -7.62
CA ASN A 141 19.04 -0.46 -6.25
C ASN A 141 17.86 0.29 -5.61
N PHE A 142 16.63 0.17 -6.15
CA PHE A 142 15.48 0.84 -5.55
C PHE A 142 15.24 0.41 -4.10
N ARG A 143 14.95 1.38 -3.21
CA ARG A 143 14.61 1.10 -1.81
C ARG A 143 13.58 2.08 -1.28
N TYR A 144 12.44 1.56 -0.81
CA TYR A 144 11.50 2.34 0.00
C TYR A 144 12.16 2.84 1.28
N ARG A 145 12.23 4.17 1.48
CA ARG A 145 12.98 4.79 2.60
C ARG A 145 12.57 4.27 3.98
N LEU A 146 11.28 4.05 4.22
CA LEU A 146 10.76 3.61 5.53
C LEU A 146 10.71 2.09 5.70
N ILE A 147 10.65 1.34 4.60
CA ILE A 147 10.30 -0.10 4.61
C ILE A 147 11.52 -0.97 4.31
N ALA A 148 12.44 -0.50 3.48
CA ALA A 148 13.52 -1.33 2.95
C ALA A 148 14.42 -1.94 4.03
N ASN A 149 14.79 -1.17 5.06
CA ASN A 149 15.65 -1.67 6.14
C ASN A 149 14.93 -2.71 7.00
N TRP A 150 13.63 -2.52 7.25
CA TRP A 150 12.82 -3.47 8.01
C TRP A 150 12.68 -4.80 7.28
N VAL A 151 12.46 -4.77 5.96
CA VAL A 151 12.39 -5.99 5.12
C VAL A 151 13.76 -6.67 5.05
N GLU A 152 14.84 -5.93 4.80
CA GLU A 152 16.20 -6.48 4.68
C GLU A 152 16.70 -7.17 5.96
N ASN A 153 16.19 -6.77 7.12
CA ASN A 153 16.53 -7.37 8.41
C ASN A 153 15.74 -8.66 8.71
N ARG A 154 14.69 -8.97 7.93
CA ARG A 154 13.84 -10.17 8.09
C ARG A 154 14.09 -11.24 7.03
N LEU A 155 15.04 -11.00 6.12
CA LEU A 155 15.43 -11.90 5.02
C LEU A 155 16.86 -12.41 5.21
#